data_AF-A0A0C3BEN8-F1
#
_entry.id   AF-A0A0C3BEN8-F1
#
_cell.length_a   1.000
_cell.length_b   1.000
_cell.length_c   1.000
_cell.angle_alpha   90.00
_cell.angle_beta   90.00
_cell.angle_gamma   90.00
#
_symmetry.space_group_name_H-M   'P 1'
#
loop_
_entity.id
_entity.type
_entity.pdbx_description
1 polymer ?
#
loop_
_entity_poly.entity_id
_entity_poly.type
_entity_poly.pdbx_seq_one_letter_code
_entity_poly.pdbx_strand_id
1 'polypeptide(L)'
;MADRLAILRPPILSFYRSFSSTPHLNIKKRMPPKKAAAQEKKILLGRPGNNLKIGIVGLPNVGKSSFFNALSETDLGKAANFPYATINPEEARIPVPDARFEWLCETYKPVSRVPAFLTCIDIAGLTAGASTGAGLGNAFLSHVRAVDGIFQVVRAFDDAEVIHVEGDVDPLRDMEIIQTELRLKDIEWVEKHLDGLKRSGRALNNTSLADKAKKEEIATVEKVLKTITTDGKDVRKGDWTNKELDVVNGLQLLTAKPVTYLVNLSEKDYVRKKNKWLPKIKGWIDANNPGDPLIPFSVALEERLAPLSDEEKEAEQKSAGAQSALGKITQAGYASLDLIRYFTCGPDEVRAWTIRKGTKAPQAAGVIHSDFENKFVCGEIMSYTDLQEHGSETAVKAAGKLRQQGKPYEMVDGDIAYWKSGA
;
A
#
# COMPACT_ATOMS: atom_id res chain seq x y z
N MET A 1 -37.58 93.37 43.20
CA MET A 1 -39.02 93.69 43.35
C MET A 1 -39.79 92.87 42.33
N ALA A 2 -40.79 92.13 42.81
CA ALA A 2 -41.87 91.41 42.10
C ALA A 2 -41.45 90.30 41.10
N ASP A 3 -41.58 89.01 41.45
CA ASP A 3 -42.81 88.19 41.47
C ASP A 3 -43.62 88.20 40.16
N ARG A 4 -43.68 87.04 39.47
CA ARG A 4 -44.87 86.16 39.50
C ARG A 4 -44.72 84.97 38.53
N LEU A 5 -44.88 83.77 39.10
CA LEU A 5 -45.35 82.58 38.39
C LEU A 5 -46.79 82.80 37.89
N ALA A 6 -47.09 82.30 36.69
CA ALA A 6 -48.41 81.78 36.35
C ALA A 6 -48.27 80.69 35.27
N ILE A 7 -49.10 79.67 35.42
CA ILE A 7 -48.98 78.30 34.95
C ILE A 7 -50.15 77.98 33.97
N LEU A 8 -49.86 77.18 32.93
CA LEU A 8 -50.73 76.30 32.11
C LEU A 8 -51.79 76.90 31.16
N ARG A 9 -51.71 76.54 29.86
CA ARG A 9 -52.37 75.35 29.24
C ARG A 9 -52.01 75.21 27.74
N PRO A 10 -52.12 74.00 27.14
CA PRO A 10 -51.34 73.59 25.97
C PRO A 10 -52.10 73.75 24.64
N PRO A 11 -51.39 73.73 23.50
CA PRO A 11 -52.00 73.25 22.27
C PRO A 11 -51.24 72.06 21.65
N ILE A 12 -52.05 71.21 21.03
CA ILE A 12 -51.73 69.95 20.39
C ILE A 12 -51.22 70.19 18.96
N LEU A 13 -50.13 69.49 18.65
CA LEU A 13 -49.58 69.05 17.36
C LEU A 13 -49.45 70.04 16.18
N SER A 14 -48.20 70.27 15.79
CA SER A 14 -47.79 70.45 14.40
C SER A 14 -46.56 69.57 14.15
N PHE A 15 -46.74 68.53 13.34
CA PHE A 15 -45.68 67.62 12.89
C PHE A 15 -44.86 68.31 11.80
N TYR A 16 -43.61 68.65 12.09
CA TYR A 16 -42.58 68.87 11.08
C TYR A 16 -41.37 67.99 11.40
N ARG A 17 -41.13 66.99 10.53
CA ARG A 17 -39.97 66.09 10.58
C ARG A 17 -38.71 66.90 10.27
N SER A 18 -37.84 67.08 11.26
CA SER A 18 -36.43 67.44 11.04
C SER A 18 -35.66 66.20 10.62
N PHE A 19 -34.99 66.27 9.48
CA PHE A 19 -34.06 65.25 8.99
C PHE A 19 -32.89 65.08 9.98
N SER A 20 -32.77 63.90 10.57
CA SER A 20 -31.52 63.44 11.21
C SER A 20 -31.05 62.16 10.50
N SER A 21 -29.83 62.19 9.98
CA SER A 21 -29.16 61.10 9.28
C SER A 21 -28.93 59.89 10.17
N THR A 22 -29.72 58.83 9.99
CA THR A 22 -29.37 57.48 10.44
C THR A 22 -28.27 56.89 9.55
N PRO A 23 -27.17 56.36 10.09
CA PRO A 23 -26.17 55.67 9.29
C PRO A 23 -26.76 54.34 8.77
N HIS A 24 -26.69 54.12 7.46
CA HIS A 24 -27.04 52.85 6.84
C HIS A 24 -26.10 51.76 7.35
N LEU A 25 -26.63 50.84 8.16
CA LEU A 25 -25.99 49.54 8.43
C LEU A 25 -25.95 48.75 7.13
N ASN A 26 -24.78 48.78 6.47
CA ASN A 26 -24.49 48.01 5.28
C ASN A 26 -24.31 46.54 5.68
N ILE A 27 -25.41 45.78 5.74
CA ILE A 27 -25.37 44.33 5.96
C ILE A 27 -24.76 43.71 4.70
N LYS A 28 -23.43 43.58 4.67
CA LYS A 28 -22.74 42.70 3.73
C LYS A 28 -23.31 41.30 3.93
N LYS A 29 -24.11 40.81 2.97
CA LYS A 29 -24.40 39.38 2.82
C LYS A 29 -23.06 38.64 2.78
N ARG A 30 -22.66 38.03 3.90
CA ARG A 30 -21.54 37.09 3.92
C ARG A 30 -21.94 35.93 3.02
N MET A 31 -21.33 35.87 1.84
CA MET A 31 -21.39 34.66 1.02
C MET A 31 -20.91 33.49 1.88
N PRO A 32 -21.59 32.33 1.85
CA PRO A 32 -21.10 31.15 2.53
C PRO A 32 -19.68 30.88 2.05
N PRO A 33 -18.75 30.47 2.94
CA PRO A 33 -17.40 30.16 2.51
C PRO A 33 -17.48 29.14 1.38
N LYS A 34 -16.79 29.42 0.26
CA LYS A 34 -16.57 28.41 -0.79
C LYS A 34 -16.15 27.13 -0.05
N LYS A 35 -16.93 26.05 -0.20
CA LYS A 35 -16.50 24.71 0.20
C LYS A 35 -15.04 24.60 -0.20
N ALA A 36 -14.15 24.37 0.77
CA ALA A 36 -12.77 24.06 0.47
C ALA A 36 -12.81 23.04 -0.67
N ALA A 37 -12.16 23.35 -1.80
CA ALA A 37 -12.12 22.44 -2.93
C ALA A 37 -11.73 21.09 -2.36
N ALA A 38 -12.61 20.09 -2.50
CA ALA A 38 -12.35 18.75 -2.02
C ALA A 38 -10.97 18.40 -2.58
N GLN A 39 -9.98 18.21 -1.70
CA GLN A 39 -8.64 17.81 -2.13
C GLN A 39 -8.85 16.58 -3.02
N GLU A 40 -8.53 16.69 -4.31
CA GLU A 40 -8.67 15.58 -5.23
C GLU A 40 -7.83 14.44 -4.67
N LYS A 41 -8.51 13.37 -4.25
CA LYS A 41 -7.88 12.24 -3.59
C LYS A 41 -6.84 11.64 -4.54
N LYS A 42 -5.61 11.46 -4.05
CA LYS A 42 -4.51 10.91 -4.85
C LYS A 42 -4.85 9.46 -5.26
N ILE A 43 -4.88 9.19 -6.55
CA ILE A 43 -5.02 7.83 -7.09
C ILE A 43 -3.75 7.05 -6.70
N LEU A 44 -3.91 5.77 -6.36
CA LEU A 44 -2.76 4.92 -6.05
C LEU A 44 -2.18 4.35 -7.35
N LEU A 45 -0.84 4.31 -7.42
CA LEU A 45 -0.13 3.60 -8.48
C LEU A 45 -0.26 2.09 -8.25
N GLY A 46 -0.46 1.31 -9.31
CA GLY A 46 -0.61 -0.16 -9.26
C GLY A 46 -2.03 -0.64 -9.55
N ARG A 47 -2.18 -1.96 -9.68
CA ARG A 47 -3.45 -2.60 -10.07
C ARG A 47 -4.58 -2.32 -9.07
N PRO A 48 -5.81 -2.08 -9.54
CA PRO A 48 -6.97 -2.04 -8.65
C PRO A 48 -7.26 -3.45 -8.12
N GLY A 49 -7.56 -3.56 -6.82
CA GLY A 49 -7.94 -4.82 -6.19
C GLY A 49 -7.39 -4.98 -4.78
N ASN A 50 -7.90 -6.01 -4.09
CA ASN A 50 -7.47 -6.40 -2.74
C ASN A 50 -6.57 -7.67 -2.75
N ASN A 51 -6.60 -8.44 -3.83
CA ASN A 51 -5.84 -9.68 -4.00
C ASN A 51 -4.50 -9.41 -4.70
N LEU A 52 -3.68 -8.55 -4.09
CA LEU A 52 -2.37 -8.17 -4.62
C LEU A 52 -1.29 -9.18 -4.20
N LYS A 53 -0.30 -9.38 -5.06
CA LYS A 53 0.79 -10.36 -4.86
C LYS A 53 2.15 -9.69 -4.82
N ILE A 54 3.09 -10.22 -4.05
CA ILE A 54 4.48 -9.78 -4.04
C ILE A 54 5.40 -10.86 -4.64
N GLY A 55 6.30 -10.47 -5.53
CA GLY A 55 7.27 -11.37 -6.16
C GLY A 55 8.63 -11.29 -5.50
N ILE A 56 9.29 -12.43 -5.30
CA ILE A 56 10.66 -12.49 -4.78
C ILE A 56 11.63 -12.44 -5.96
N VAL A 57 12.46 -11.42 -6.02
CA VAL A 57 13.38 -11.12 -7.12
C VAL A 57 14.81 -10.99 -6.61
N GLY A 58 15.77 -11.40 -7.41
CA GLY A 58 17.20 -11.29 -7.11
C GLY A 58 18.01 -12.17 -8.05
N LEU A 59 19.33 -11.94 -8.07
CA LEU A 59 20.24 -12.79 -8.85
C LEU A 59 20.22 -14.25 -8.36
N PRO A 60 20.74 -15.22 -9.13
CA PRO A 60 20.95 -16.57 -8.64
C PRO A 60 21.81 -16.61 -7.37
N ASN A 61 21.59 -17.61 -6.52
CA ASN A 61 22.40 -17.88 -5.33
C ASN A 61 22.44 -16.76 -4.25
N VAL A 62 21.47 -15.85 -4.24
CA VAL A 62 21.33 -14.81 -3.17
C VAL A 62 20.50 -15.27 -1.97
N GLY A 63 19.95 -16.49 -2.00
CA GLY A 63 19.09 -17.06 -0.95
C GLY A 63 17.58 -16.90 -1.17
N LYS A 64 17.10 -16.72 -2.41
CA LYS A 64 15.66 -16.56 -2.72
C LYS A 64 14.82 -17.78 -2.35
N SER A 65 15.17 -18.96 -2.87
CA SER A 65 14.40 -20.19 -2.64
C SER A 65 14.45 -20.61 -1.17
N SER A 66 15.61 -20.48 -0.53
CA SER A 66 15.75 -20.63 0.92
C SER A 66 14.86 -19.67 1.72
N PHE A 67 14.81 -18.39 1.35
CA PHE A 67 13.90 -17.43 1.97
C PHE A 67 12.43 -17.79 1.73
N PHE A 68 12.07 -18.20 0.51
CA PHE A 68 10.71 -18.63 0.19
C PHE A 68 10.31 -19.87 0.99
N ASN A 69 11.20 -20.84 1.15
CA ASN A 69 10.98 -22.03 1.97
C ASN A 69 10.81 -21.67 3.44
N ALA A 70 11.70 -20.84 4.00
CA ALA A 70 11.56 -20.37 5.38
C ALA A 70 10.25 -19.60 5.61
N LEU A 71 9.77 -18.84 4.62
CA LEU A 71 8.46 -18.20 4.65
C LEU A 71 7.32 -19.22 4.57
N SER A 72 7.39 -20.18 3.64
CA SER A 72 6.31 -21.13 3.34
C SER A 72 6.18 -22.25 4.39
N GLU A 73 7.24 -22.54 5.13
CA GLU A 73 7.26 -23.55 6.19
C GLU A 73 6.63 -23.09 7.51
N THR A 74 6.29 -21.81 7.64
CA THR A 74 5.47 -21.30 8.75
C THR A 74 4.11 -22.00 8.79
N ASP A 75 3.54 -22.23 9.98
CA ASP A 75 2.47 -23.23 10.23
C ASP A 75 1.21 -23.14 9.35
N LEU A 76 0.95 -22.00 8.71
CA LEU A 76 -0.17 -21.80 7.78
C LEU A 76 0.19 -21.90 6.29
N GLY A 77 1.47 -21.78 5.90
CA GLY A 77 1.91 -22.01 4.53
C GLY A 77 1.75 -23.47 4.09
N LYS A 78 1.95 -24.41 5.03
CA LYS A 78 1.69 -25.85 4.82
C LYS A 78 0.21 -26.18 4.60
N ALA A 79 -0.72 -25.43 5.21
CA ALA A 79 -2.17 -25.66 5.10
C ALA A 79 -2.79 -25.09 3.79
N ALA A 80 -2.10 -24.16 3.12
CA ALA A 80 -2.57 -23.52 1.88
C ALA A 80 -2.01 -24.15 0.59
N ASN A 81 -1.01 -25.03 0.70
CA ASN A 81 -0.41 -25.75 -0.43
C ASN A 81 -1.33 -26.90 -0.88
N PHE A 82 -2.33 -26.59 -1.71
CA PHE A 82 -3.08 -27.62 -2.44
C PHE A 82 -2.17 -28.21 -3.55
N PRO A 83 -1.79 -29.51 -3.49
CA PRO A 83 -0.78 -30.12 -4.36
C PRO A 83 -1.25 -30.40 -5.80
N TYR A 84 -2.34 -29.75 -6.25
CA TYR A 84 -2.97 -30.02 -7.54
C TYR A 84 -3.18 -28.73 -8.34
N ALA A 85 -2.11 -28.03 -8.73
CA ALA A 85 -2.14 -27.10 -9.85
C ALA A 85 -0.73 -26.88 -10.43
N THR A 86 -0.47 -27.59 -11.53
CA THR A 86 0.26 -27.16 -12.74
C THR A 86 1.43 -26.18 -12.58
N ILE A 87 2.64 -26.62 -12.94
CA ILE A 87 3.82 -25.87 -13.46
C ILE A 87 3.71 -24.33 -13.40
N ASN A 88 3.57 -23.76 -12.21
CA ASN A 88 3.44 -22.32 -11.96
C ASN A 88 4.48 -21.94 -10.91
N PRO A 89 4.99 -20.69 -10.91
CA PRO A 89 5.87 -20.23 -9.85
C PRO A 89 5.23 -20.51 -8.49
N GLU A 90 6.03 -21.02 -7.55
CA GLU A 90 5.54 -21.45 -6.24
C GLU A 90 4.88 -20.24 -5.54
N GLU A 91 3.58 -20.33 -5.30
CA GLU A 91 2.78 -19.30 -4.64
C GLU A 91 2.52 -19.74 -3.20
N ALA A 92 2.86 -18.87 -2.24
CA ALA A 92 2.61 -19.09 -0.82
C ALA A 92 1.73 -17.97 -0.25
N ARG A 93 0.77 -18.33 0.60
CA ARG A 93 -0.06 -17.38 1.34
C ARG A 93 0.44 -17.28 2.78
N ILE A 94 1.12 -16.19 3.10
CA ILE A 94 1.80 -16.01 4.38
C ILE A 94 0.90 -15.21 5.33
N PRO A 95 0.61 -15.68 6.54
CA PRO A 95 -0.14 -14.89 7.52
C PRO A 95 0.63 -13.63 7.89
N VAL A 96 -0.07 -12.50 8.01
CA VAL A 96 0.52 -11.22 8.38
C VAL A 96 0.40 -11.04 9.89
N PRO A 97 1.51 -11.05 10.66
CA PRO A 97 1.42 -10.92 12.11
C PRO A 97 0.77 -9.58 12.50
N ASP A 98 -0.14 -9.62 13.46
CA ASP A 98 -0.86 -8.44 13.95
C ASP A 98 -1.25 -8.63 15.41
N ALA A 99 -0.62 -7.85 16.30
CA ALA A 99 -0.93 -7.90 17.73
C ALA A 99 -2.39 -7.54 18.03
N ARG A 100 -3.04 -6.74 17.18
CA ARG A 100 -4.47 -6.40 17.33
C ARG A 100 -5.35 -7.61 17.09
N PHE A 101 -5.01 -8.41 16.08
CA PHE A 101 -5.74 -9.63 15.75
C PHE A 101 -5.60 -10.66 16.87
N GLU A 102 -4.40 -10.84 17.41
CA GLU A 102 -4.18 -11.75 18.55
C GLU A 102 -4.98 -11.31 19.78
N TRP A 103 -4.94 -10.02 20.13
CA TRP A 103 -5.72 -9.47 21.24
C TRP A 103 -7.23 -9.67 21.05
N LEU A 104 -7.74 -9.50 19.83
CA LEU A 104 -9.14 -9.77 19.50
C LEU A 104 -9.47 -11.27 19.65
N CYS A 105 -8.58 -12.15 19.22
CA CYS A 105 -8.75 -13.60 19.40
C CYS A 105 -8.75 -13.99 20.89
N GLU A 106 -7.91 -13.37 21.72
CA GLU A 106 -7.90 -13.58 23.17
C GLU A 106 -9.18 -13.06 23.84
N THR A 107 -9.69 -11.93 23.37
CA THR A 107 -10.87 -11.26 23.92
C THR A 107 -12.15 -12.03 23.60
N TYR A 108 -12.36 -12.42 22.34
CA TYR A 108 -13.59 -13.09 21.90
C TYR A 108 -13.53 -14.62 22.01
N LYS A 109 -12.32 -15.20 22.11
CA LYS A 109 -12.07 -16.65 22.15
C LYS A 109 -12.85 -17.41 21.07
N PRO A 110 -12.71 -17.02 19.79
CA PRO A 110 -13.54 -17.56 18.73
C PRO A 110 -13.21 -19.02 18.44
N VAL A 111 -14.17 -19.73 17.84
CA VAL A 111 -13.94 -21.07 17.28
C VAL A 111 -12.99 -21.01 16.07
N SER A 112 -13.15 -20.02 15.20
CA SER A 112 -12.33 -19.79 14.01
C SER A 112 -11.46 -18.53 14.14
N ARG A 113 -10.18 -18.64 13.80
CA ARG A 113 -9.22 -17.52 13.78
C ARG A 113 -8.63 -17.40 12.38
N VAL A 114 -8.94 -16.32 11.68
CA VAL A 114 -8.50 -16.11 10.29
C VAL A 114 -7.70 -14.81 10.17
N PRO A 115 -6.35 -14.86 10.15
CA PRO A 115 -5.53 -13.67 10.00
C PRO A 115 -5.60 -13.10 8.57
N ALA A 116 -4.99 -11.93 8.36
CA ALA A 116 -4.77 -11.40 7.03
C ALA A 116 -3.61 -12.16 6.37
N PHE A 117 -3.62 -12.26 5.04
CA PHE A 117 -2.57 -12.97 4.29
C PHE A 117 -1.90 -12.04 3.28
N LEU A 118 -0.59 -12.23 3.10
CA LEU A 118 0.21 -11.72 1.99
C LEU A 118 0.50 -12.87 1.04
N THR A 119 0.15 -12.71 -0.24
CA THR A 119 0.51 -13.69 -1.27
C THR A 119 1.90 -13.41 -1.80
N CYS A 120 2.83 -14.34 -1.60
CA CYS A 120 4.20 -14.29 -2.09
C CYS A 120 4.38 -15.28 -3.25
N ILE A 121 5.12 -14.87 -4.29
CA ILE A 121 5.47 -15.71 -5.43
C ILE A 121 6.99 -15.80 -5.53
N ASP A 122 7.57 -17.00 -5.53
CA ASP A 122 8.98 -17.18 -5.88
C ASP A 122 9.17 -17.00 -7.39
N ILE A 123 10.03 -16.06 -7.77
CA ILE A 123 10.38 -15.83 -9.16
C ILE A 123 11.80 -16.33 -9.36
N ALA A 124 12.00 -17.11 -10.43
CA ALA A 124 13.29 -17.67 -10.81
C ALA A 124 14.42 -16.60 -10.78
N GLY A 125 15.67 -17.01 -10.65
CA GLY A 125 16.79 -16.05 -10.66
C GLY A 125 16.89 -15.27 -11.97
N LEU A 126 17.15 -13.96 -11.88
CA LEU A 126 17.45 -13.11 -13.03
C LEU A 126 18.93 -13.27 -13.42
N THR A 127 19.21 -13.66 -14.66
CA THR A 127 20.57 -13.53 -15.25
C THR A 127 20.67 -12.24 -16.04
N ALA A 128 21.85 -11.63 -16.11
CA ALA A 128 22.10 -10.46 -16.96
C ALA A 128 21.77 -10.77 -18.44
N GLY A 129 21.30 -9.76 -19.19
CA GLY A 129 20.88 -9.90 -20.58
C GLY A 129 19.44 -10.40 -20.76
N ALA A 130 18.61 -10.32 -19.71
CA ALA A 130 17.23 -10.79 -19.75
C ALA A 130 16.36 -9.99 -20.74
N SER A 131 16.61 -8.68 -20.86
CA SER A 131 15.87 -7.79 -21.76
C SER A 131 16.20 -8.01 -23.23
N THR A 132 17.41 -8.47 -23.58
CA THR A 132 17.86 -8.72 -24.96
C THR A 132 17.45 -10.09 -25.51
N GLY A 133 16.73 -10.90 -24.72
CA GLY A 133 16.19 -12.19 -25.16
C GLY A 133 17.18 -13.36 -25.12
N ALA A 134 18.37 -13.19 -24.54
CA ALA A 134 19.29 -14.28 -24.28
C ALA A 134 18.85 -15.07 -23.02
N GLY A 135 18.30 -16.28 -23.21
CA GLY A 135 18.05 -17.23 -22.11
C GLY A 135 16.69 -17.10 -21.39
N LEU A 136 16.65 -17.53 -20.12
CA LEU A 136 15.45 -17.63 -19.26
C LEU A 136 14.87 -16.26 -18.82
N GLY A 137 15.52 -15.15 -19.17
CA GLY A 137 15.17 -13.81 -18.69
C GLY A 137 13.81 -13.27 -19.13
N ASN A 138 13.30 -13.65 -20.31
CA ASN A 138 11.96 -13.23 -20.73
C ASN A 138 10.84 -13.89 -19.89
N ALA A 139 11.04 -15.14 -19.46
CA ALA A 139 10.11 -15.83 -18.56
C ALA A 139 10.14 -15.20 -17.16
N PHE A 140 11.32 -14.79 -16.68
CA PHE A 140 11.43 -14.01 -15.45
C PHE A 140 10.60 -12.73 -15.49
N LEU A 141 10.76 -11.92 -16.53
CA LEU A 141 10.07 -10.62 -16.65
C LEU A 141 8.55 -10.78 -16.81
N SER A 142 8.07 -11.87 -17.41
CA SER A 142 6.62 -12.15 -17.48
C SER A 142 6.04 -12.51 -16.12
N HIS A 143 6.77 -13.26 -15.28
CA HIS A 143 6.39 -13.53 -13.90
C HIS A 143 6.41 -12.27 -13.02
N VAL A 144 7.40 -11.39 -13.17
CA VAL A 144 7.42 -10.09 -12.48
C VAL A 144 6.23 -9.23 -12.89
N ARG A 145 5.81 -9.28 -14.16
CA ARG A 145 4.60 -8.55 -14.61
C ARG A 145 3.33 -9.03 -13.91
N ALA A 146 3.27 -10.31 -13.53
CA ALA A 146 2.11 -10.92 -12.87
C ALA A 146 1.95 -10.56 -11.38
N VAL A 147 2.98 -10.00 -10.73
CA VAL A 147 2.93 -9.53 -9.32
C VAL A 147 2.70 -8.03 -9.21
N ASP A 148 2.38 -7.53 -8.03
CA ASP A 148 2.04 -6.13 -7.75
C ASP A 148 3.17 -5.37 -7.06
N GLY A 149 4.03 -6.07 -6.31
CA GLY A 149 5.20 -5.53 -5.65
C GLY A 149 6.38 -6.50 -5.73
N ILE A 150 7.55 -6.05 -5.30
CA ILE A 150 8.79 -6.82 -5.37
C ILE A 150 9.47 -6.85 -4.00
N PHE A 151 9.81 -8.05 -3.53
CA PHE A 151 10.87 -8.26 -2.56
C PHE A 151 12.17 -8.50 -3.31
N GLN A 152 13.08 -7.52 -3.28
CA GLN A 152 14.38 -7.66 -3.93
C GLN A 152 15.40 -8.18 -2.92
N VAL A 153 15.78 -9.45 -3.05
CA VAL A 153 16.78 -10.11 -2.21
C VAL A 153 18.18 -9.75 -2.71
N VAL A 154 18.98 -9.17 -1.81
CA VAL A 154 20.34 -8.67 -2.08
C VAL A 154 21.33 -9.46 -1.23
N ARG A 155 22.32 -10.10 -1.87
CA ARG A 155 23.37 -10.86 -1.17
C ARG A 155 24.38 -9.91 -0.52
N ALA A 156 24.55 -10.01 0.78
CA ALA A 156 25.53 -9.23 1.54
C ALA A 156 26.38 -10.10 2.49
N PHE A 157 26.55 -11.38 2.15
CA PHE A 157 27.43 -12.31 2.83
C PHE A 157 28.47 -12.87 1.85
N ASP A 158 29.69 -13.06 2.35
CA ASP A 158 30.74 -13.77 1.64
C ASP A 158 30.66 -15.25 2.03
N ASP A 159 30.63 -16.14 1.05
CA ASP A 159 30.68 -17.60 1.26
C ASP A 159 31.48 -18.19 0.10
N ALA A 160 32.56 -18.90 0.45
CA ALA A 160 33.49 -19.49 -0.52
C ALA A 160 32.87 -20.67 -1.29
N GLU A 161 31.82 -21.29 -0.75
CA GLU A 161 31.13 -22.42 -1.38
C GLU A 161 30.05 -21.96 -2.36
N VAL A 162 29.63 -20.69 -2.29
CA VAL A 162 28.53 -20.14 -3.09
C VAL A 162 29.06 -19.25 -4.22
N ILE A 163 29.12 -19.82 -5.43
CA ILE A 163 29.56 -19.14 -6.65
C ILE A 163 28.62 -17.98 -7.00
N HIS A 164 29.20 -16.80 -7.22
CA HIS A 164 28.49 -15.64 -7.73
C HIS A 164 28.52 -15.64 -9.26
N VAL A 165 27.37 -15.40 -9.90
CA VAL A 165 27.25 -15.45 -11.37
C VAL A 165 28.16 -14.43 -12.05
N GLU A 166 28.30 -13.26 -11.43
CA GLU A 166 29.13 -12.15 -11.91
C GLU A 166 30.56 -12.12 -11.30
N GLY A 167 31.05 -13.27 -10.79
CA GLY A 167 32.41 -13.39 -10.23
C GLY A 167 32.49 -13.10 -8.73
N ASP A 168 32.82 -11.87 -8.35
CA ASP A 168 32.89 -11.44 -6.94
C ASP A 168 31.53 -10.97 -6.42
N VAL A 169 31.33 -11.02 -5.10
CA VAL A 169 30.12 -10.50 -4.44
C VAL A 169 30.15 -8.98 -4.44
N ASP A 170 29.25 -8.35 -5.20
CA ASP A 170 29.03 -6.90 -5.21
C ASP A 170 27.52 -6.57 -5.29
N PRO A 171 26.86 -6.38 -4.14
CA PRO A 171 25.43 -6.10 -4.11
C PRO A 171 25.01 -4.81 -4.82
N LEU A 172 25.91 -3.83 -5.01
CA LEU A 172 25.55 -2.59 -5.71
C LEU A 172 25.39 -2.84 -7.20
N ARG A 173 26.35 -3.56 -7.80
CA ARG A 173 26.28 -4.00 -9.19
C ARG A 173 25.03 -4.84 -9.41
N ASP A 174 24.74 -5.77 -8.51
CA ASP A 174 23.59 -6.67 -8.65
C ASP A 174 22.25 -5.91 -8.64
N MET A 175 22.13 -4.90 -7.77
CA MET A 175 20.96 -4.03 -7.72
C MET A 175 20.82 -3.19 -8.99
N GLU A 176 21.94 -2.67 -9.52
CA GLU A 176 21.98 -1.90 -10.76
C GLU A 176 21.60 -2.75 -11.99
N ILE A 177 22.06 -4.00 -12.06
CA ILE A 177 21.69 -4.95 -13.12
C ILE A 177 20.17 -5.13 -13.11
N ILE A 178 19.57 -5.46 -11.96
CA ILE A 178 18.12 -5.67 -11.85
C ILE A 178 17.36 -4.40 -12.26
N GLN A 179 17.74 -3.24 -11.72
CA GLN A 179 17.06 -1.97 -12.05
C GLN A 179 17.15 -1.64 -13.54
N THR A 180 18.31 -1.88 -14.15
CA THR A 180 18.53 -1.62 -15.58
C THR A 180 17.72 -2.55 -16.46
N GLU A 181 17.69 -3.85 -16.16
CA GLU A 181 16.90 -4.83 -16.92
C GLU A 181 15.39 -4.53 -16.87
N LEU A 182 14.87 -4.16 -15.69
CA LEU A 182 13.46 -3.77 -15.54
C LEU A 182 13.14 -2.49 -16.35
N ARG A 183 14.00 -1.47 -16.29
CA ARG A 183 13.83 -0.22 -17.06
C ARG A 183 13.90 -0.47 -18.56
N LEU A 184 14.88 -1.24 -19.04
CA LEU A 184 15.03 -1.55 -20.47
C LEU A 184 13.78 -2.24 -21.02
N LYS A 185 13.18 -3.16 -20.26
CA LYS A 185 11.95 -3.81 -20.70
C LYS A 185 10.74 -2.89 -20.71
N ASP A 186 10.64 -1.98 -19.75
CA ASP A 186 9.61 -0.95 -19.76
C ASP A 186 9.80 0.04 -20.92
N ILE A 187 11.04 0.40 -21.27
CA ILE A 187 11.36 1.25 -22.43
C ILE A 187 10.83 0.59 -23.71
N GLU A 188 11.21 -0.65 -23.98
CA GLU A 188 10.76 -1.40 -25.16
C GLU A 188 9.23 -1.47 -25.24
N TRP A 189 8.58 -1.73 -24.10
CA TRP A 189 7.12 -1.80 -24.02
C TRP A 189 6.45 -0.45 -24.30
N VAL A 190 6.95 0.62 -23.68
CA VAL A 190 6.40 1.97 -23.80
C VAL A 190 6.62 2.53 -25.20
N GLU A 191 7.79 2.32 -25.81
CA GLU A 191 8.08 2.75 -27.19
C GLU A 191 7.11 2.10 -28.19
N LYS A 192 6.94 0.78 -28.11
CA LYS A 192 5.99 0.05 -28.96
C LYS A 192 4.55 0.52 -28.77
N HIS A 193 4.15 0.76 -27.52
CA HIS A 193 2.82 1.25 -27.19
C HIS A 193 2.60 2.67 -27.73
N LEU A 194 3.57 3.56 -27.51
CA LEU A 194 3.55 4.94 -27.95
C LEU A 194 3.47 5.06 -29.49
N ASP A 195 4.19 4.21 -30.22
CA ASP A 195 4.12 4.17 -31.68
C ASP A 195 2.71 3.84 -32.18
N GLY A 196 2.03 2.89 -31.54
CA GLY A 196 0.64 2.56 -31.82
C GLY A 196 -0.31 3.74 -31.54
N LEU A 197 -0.14 4.40 -30.40
CA LEU A 197 -0.92 5.57 -30.03
C LEU A 197 -0.69 6.73 -31.01
N LYS A 198 0.55 7.01 -31.39
CA LYS A 198 0.91 8.06 -32.36
C LYS A 198 0.29 7.79 -33.73
N ARG A 199 0.34 6.57 -34.24
CA ARG A 199 -0.29 6.21 -35.53
C ARG A 199 -1.79 6.47 -35.51
N SER A 200 -2.46 6.03 -34.44
CA SER A 200 -3.89 6.23 -34.27
C SER A 200 -4.27 7.65 -33.79
N GLY A 201 -3.26 8.48 -33.49
CA GLY A 201 -3.38 9.87 -33.04
C GLY A 201 -3.25 10.91 -34.15
N ARG A 202 -2.73 10.54 -35.33
CA ARG A 202 -2.48 11.47 -36.45
C ARG A 202 -3.74 12.15 -37.01
N ALA A 203 -4.89 11.48 -36.92
CA ALA A 203 -6.17 11.99 -37.41
C ALA A 203 -6.98 12.76 -36.35
N LEU A 204 -6.44 12.92 -35.13
CA LEU A 204 -7.17 13.55 -34.03
C LEU A 204 -7.18 15.08 -34.17
N ASN A 205 -8.39 15.64 -34.20
CA ASN A 205 -8.63 17.07 -34.21
C ASN A 205 -9.06 17.53 -32.81
N ASN A 206 -8.73 18.75 -32.37
CA ASN A 206 -9.08 19.21 -31.01
C ASN A 206 -10.59 19.47 -30.80
N THR A 207 -11.43 18.88 -31.65
CA THR A 207 -12.86 19.14 -31.79
C THR A 207 -13.69 18.27 -30.86
N SER A 208 -13.26 17.02 -30.58
CA SER A 208 -13.99 16.07 -29.75
C SER A 208 -13.34 15.90 -28.36
N LEU A 209 -14.13 15.54 -27.35
CA LEU A 209 -13.62 15.20 -26.01
C LEU A 209 -12.74 13.94 -26.03
N ALA A 210 -13.06 12.97 -26.88
CA ALA A 210 -12.28 11.74 -27.04
C ALA A 210 -10.89 12.03 -27.64
N ASP A 211 -10.82 12.95 -28.60
CA ASP A 211 -9.56 13.35 -29.24
C ASP A 211 -8.63 14.05 -28.25
N LYS A 212 -9.20 14.86 -27.34
CA LYS A 212 -8.46 15.49 -26.25
C LYS A 212 -7.93 14.45 -25.25
N ALA A 213 -8.78 13.52 -24.81
CA ALA A 213 -8.36 12.46 -23.89
C ALA A 213 -7.22 11.61 -24.47
N LYS A 214 -7.29 11.27 -25.76
CA LYS A 214 -6.25 10.48 -26.43
C LYS A 214 -4.94 11.26 -26.64
N LYS A 215 -5.01 12.58 -26.83
CA LYS A 215 -3.81 13.44 -26.83
C LYS A 215 -3.18 13.55 -25.44
N GLU A 216 -3.98 13.66 -24.39
CA GLU A 216 -3.51 13.62 -23.00
C GLU A 216 -2.85 12.27 -22.67
N GLU A 217 -3.41 11.16 -23.14
CA GLU A 217 -2.82 9.83 -23.04
C GLU A 217 -1.45 9.77 -23.73
N ILE A 218 -1.35 10.19 -24.99
CA ILE A 218 -0.07 10.24 -25.72
C ILE A 218 0.97 11.07 -24.97
N ALA A 219 0.60 12.27 -24.51
CA ALA A 219 1.50 13.15 -23.77
C ALA A 219 1.98 12.51 -22.45
N THR A 220 1.09 11.78 -21.77
CA THR A 220 1.44 11.05 -20.55
C THR A 220 2.41 9.91 -20.84
N VAL A 221 2.17 9.12 -21.89
CA VAL A 221 3.08 8.03 -22.30
C VAL A 221 4.43 8.57 -22.76
N GLU A 222 4.49 9.72 -23.43
CA GLU A 222 5.75 10.42 -23.75
C GLU A 222 6.51 10.85 -22.50
N LYS A 223 5.80 11.37 -21.49
CA LYS A 223 6.39 11.73 -20.18
C LYS A 223 6.92 10.50 -19.45
N VAL A 224 6.19 9.37 -19.49
CA VAL A 224 6.67 8.08 -18.97
C VAL A 224 7.96 7.67 -19.66
N LEU A 225 7.99 7.66 -20.99
CA LEU A 225 9.19 7.29 -21.76
C LEU A 225 10.38 8.19 -21.40
N LYS A 226 10.18 9.50 -21.32
CA LYS A 226 11.23 10.44 -20.89
C LYS A 226 11.76 10.14 -19.49
N THR A 227 10.87 9.82 -18.55
CA THR A 227 11.22 9.52 -17.15
C THR A 227 12.17 8.31 -17.06
N ILE A 228 11.84 7.23 -17.78
CA ILE A 228 12.63 5.98 -17.73
C ILE A 228 13.88 6.00 -18.62
N THR A 229 13.94 6.87 -19.63
CA THR A 229 15.10 7.00 -20.55
C THR A 229 16.02 8.14 -20.16
N THR A 230 15.53 9.38 -20.23
CA THR A 230 16.33 10.61 -20.13
C THR A 230 16.66 10.92 -18.68
N ASP A 231 15.68 10.78 -17.79
CA ASP A 231 15.87 11.08 -16.37
C ASP A 231 16.46 9.88 -15.61
N GLY A 232 16.45 8.69 -16.23
CA GLY A 232 16.96 7.46 -15.63
C GLY A 232 16.23 7.04 -14.35
N LYS A 233 14.94 7.38 -14.20
CA LYS A 233 14.16 7.10 -12.98
C LYS A 233 13.13 6.02 -13.22
N ASP A 234 12.91 5.19 -12.21
CA ASP A 234 11.79 4.25 -12.19
C ASP A 234 10.46 5.00 -12.20
N VAL A 235 9.44 4.43 -12.86
CA VAL A 235 8.11 5.06 -12.98
C VAL A 235 7.49 5.38 -11.63
N ARG A 236 7.68 4.50 -10.62
CA ARG A 236 7.20 4.72 -9.24
C ARG A 236 7.83 5.94 -8.54
N LYS A 237 8.91 6.50 -9.08
CA LYS A 237 9.60 7.69 -8.57
C LYS A 237 9.28 8.95 -9.38
N GLY A 238 8.46 8.83 -10.43
CA GLY A 238 7.97 9.97 -11.20
C GLY A 238 6.92 10.78 -10.43
N ASP A 239 6.77 12.05 -10.81
CA ASP A 239 5.71 12.92 -10.30
C ASP A 239 4.51 12.88 -11.26
N TRP A 240 3.42 12.27 -10.81
CA TRP A 240 2.22 12.00 -11.60
C TRP A 240 1.00 12.66 -10.99
N THR A 241 0.22 13.34 -11.82
CA THR A 241 -1.12 13.80 -11.49
C THR A 241 -2.11 12.61 -11.48
N ASN A 242 -3.29 12.78 -10.87
CA ASN A 242 -4.30 11.72 -10.84
C ASN A 242 -4.70 11.22 -12.25
N LYS A 243 -4.88 12.15 -13.20
CA LYS A 243 -5.20 11.80 -14.59
C LYS A 243 -4.07 11.01 -15.27
N GLU A 244 -2.83 11.37 -15.00
CA GLU A 244 -1.68 10.64 -15.53
C GLU A 244 -1.59 9.24 -14.91
N LEU A 245 -1.90 9.08 -13.62
CA LEU A 245 -1.87 7.78 -12.95
C LEU A 245 -2.86 6.77 -13.54
N ASP A 246 -4.03 7.21 -14.03
CA ASP A 246 -4.96 6.33 -14.73
C ASP A 246 -4.32 5.72 -16.00
N VAL A 247 -3.59 6.53 -16.76
CA VAL A 247 -2.84 6.09 -17.95
C VAL A 247 -1.67 5.20 -17.55
N VAL A 248 -0.86 5.61 -16.56
CA VAL A 248 0.30 4.85 -16.09
C VAL A 248 -0.12 3.47 -15.56
N ASN A 249 -1.23 3.40 -14.80
CA ASN A 249 -1.79 2.15 -14.32
C ASN A 249 -2.24 1.25 -15.49
N GLY A 250 -2.74 1.81 -16.59
CA GLY A 250 -3.06 1.04 -17.80
C GLY A 250 -1.87 0.34 -18.45
N LEU A 251 -0.65 0.87 -18.28
CA LEU A 251 0.57 0.33 -18.89
C LEU A 251 1.15 -0.89 -18.16
N GLN A 252 0.80 -1.09 -16.88
CA GLN A 252 1.24 -2.24 -16.07
C GLN A 252 2.77 -2.44 -16.07
N LEU A 253 3.51 -1.34 -15.90
CA LEU A 253 4.97 -1.29 -16.00
C LEU A 253 5.66 -1.99 -14.82
N LEU A 254 6.84 -2.55 -15.07
CA LEU A 254 7.64 -3.25 -14.06
C LEU A 254 8.18 -2.28 -13.01
N THR A 255 8.72 -1.16 -13.44
CA THR A 255 9.30 -0.09 -12.60
C THR A 255 8.25 0.79 -11.91
N ALA A 256 6.95 0.53 -12.13
CA ALA A 256 5.86 1.13 -11.37
C ALA A 256 5.58 0.39 -10.05
N LYS A 257 6.06 -0.85 -9.91
CA LYS A 257 5.79 -1.70 -8.74
C LYS A 257 6.61 -1.25 -7.53
N PRO A 258 6.05 -1.17 -6.32
CA PRO A 258 6.83 -0.93 -5.10
C PRO A 258 7.88 -2.03 -4.88
N VAL A 259 9.05 -1.66 -4.35
CA VAL A 259 10.17 -2.55 -4.06
C VAL A 259 10.54 -2.42 -2.59
N THR A 260 10.71 -3.55 -1.91
CA THR A 260 11.30 -3.66 -0.57
C THR A 260 12.60 -4.45 -0.70
N TYR A 261 13.72 -3.86 -0.28
CA TYR A 261 15.03 -4.50 -0.35
C TYR A 261 15.27 -5.38 0.88
N LEU A 262 15.47 -6.67 0.64
CA LEU A 262 15.79 -7.66 1.67
C LEU A 262 17.29 -7.98 1.60
N VAL A 263 18.06 -7.44 2.53
CA VAL A 263 19.52 -7.61 2.52
C VAL A 263 19.87 -8.87 3.32
N ASN A 264 20.20 -9.94 2.61
CA ASN A 264 20.55 -11.23 3.20
C ASN A 264 21.99 -11.20 3.71
N LEU A 265 22.14 -11.35 5.02
CA LEU A 265 23.39 -11.32 5.76
C LEU A 265 23.74 -12.71 6.28
N SER A 266 25.01 -12.93 6.63
CA SER A 266 25.38 -14.05 7.48
C SER A 266 24.72 -13.89 8.84
N GLU A 267 24.44 -15.01 9.52
CA GLU A 267 23.83 -14.99 10.85
C GLU A 267 24.66 -14.15 11.82
N LYS A 268 25.99 -14.30 11.77
CA LYS A 268 26.95 -13.50 12.57
C LYS A 268 26.78 -11.99 12.35
N ASP A 269 26.62 -11.55 11.10
CA ASP A 269 26.48 -10.14 10.74
C ASP A 269 25.13 -9.57 11.15
N TYR A 270 24.08 -10.39 11.04
CA TYR A 270 22.74 -10.05 11.47
C TYR A 270 22.66 -9.88 13.00
N VAL A 271 23.17 -10.86 13.76
CA VAL A 271 23.22 -10.83 15.24
C VAL A 271 24.01 -9.61 15.74
N ARG A 272 25.20 -9.36 15.19
CA ARG A 272 26.03 -8.21 15.61
C ARG A 272 25.53 -6.85 15.08
N LYS A 273 24.51 -6.85 14.21
CA LYS A 273 23.93 -5.67 13.54
C LYS A 273 24.98 -4.81 12.79
N LYS A 274 25.98 -5.46 12.19
CA LYS A 274 27.05 -4.79 11.42
C LYS A 274 27.45 -5.63 10.22
N ASN A 275 27.56 -4.97 9.07
CA ASN A 275 28.03 -5.56 7.81
C ASN A 275 28.67 -4.48 6.92
N LYS A 276 29.67 -4.87 6.12
CA LYS A 276 30.44 -3.96 5.26
C LYS A 276 29.62 -3.36 4.11
N TRP A 277 28.59 -4.05 3.65
CA TRP A 277 27.74 -3.66 2.52
C TRP A 277 26.54 -2.81 2.93
N LEU A 278 25.98 -3.00 4.13
CA LEU A 278 24.76 -2.30 4.57
C LEU A 278 24.80 -0.77 4.37
N PRO A 279 25.86 -0.03 4.79
CA PRO A 279 25.90 1.42 4.58
C PRO A 279 25.95 1.79 3.10
N LYS A 280 26.66 1.00 2.28
CA LYS A 280 26.79 1.21 0.83
C LYS A 280 25.45 0.98 0.12
N ILE A 281 24.79 -0.12 0.44
CA ILE A 281 23.46 -0.47 -0.09
C ILE A 281 22.46 0.63 0.28
N LYS A 282 22.45 1.07 1.55
CA LYS A 282 21.56 2.15 1.98
C LYS A 282 21.83 3.45 1.23
N GLY A 283 23.09 3.86 1.09
CA GLY A 283 23.46 5.04 0.31
C GLY A 283 23.05 4.95 -1.16
N TRP A 284 23.18 3.78 -1.77
CA TRP A 284 22.73 3.55 -3.14
C TRP A 284 21.20 3.64 -3.28
N ILE A 285 20.43 3.07 -2.35
CA ILE A 285 18.96 3.17 -2.34
C ILE A 285 18.54 4.63 -2.17
N ASP A 286 19.16 5.37 -1.26
CA ASP A 286 18.80 6.77 -1.01
C ASP A 286 19.08 7.66 -2.23
N ALA A 287 20.11 7.33 -3.02
CA ALA A 287 20.45 8.04 -4.25
C ALA A 287 19.55 7.68 -5.45
N ASN A 288 19.28 6.38 -5.65
CA ASN A 288 18.61 5.88 -6.86
C ASN A 288 17.11 5.64 -6.67
N ASN A 289 16.69 5.24 -5.48
CA ASN A 289 15.34 4.78 -5.15
C ASN A 289 14.87 5.33 -3.78
N PRO A 290 14.89 6.66 -3.57
CA PRO A 290 14.65 7.26 -2.27
C PRO A 290 13.29 6.84 -1.68
N GLY A 291 13.29 6.56 -0.38
CA GLY A 291 12.10 6.16 0.37
C GLY A 291 11.78 4.66 0.34
N ASP A 292 12.47 3.85 -0.46
CA ASP A 292 12.26 2.41 -0.44
C ASP A 292 12.75 1.76 0.86
N PRO A 293 12.00 0.79 1.41
CA PRO A 293 12.41 0.10 2.63
C PRO A 293 13.63 -0.78 2.38
N LEU A 294 14.55 -0.79 3.35
CA LEU A 294 15.63 -1.76 3.45
C LEU A 294 15.43 -2.56 4.75
N ILE A 295 15.42 -3.88 4.65
CA ILE A 295 15.31 -4.78 5.79
C ILE A 295 16.50 -5.74 5.78
N PRO A 296 17.45 -5.62 6.73
CA PRO A 296 18.47 -6.63 6.93
C PRO A 296 17.83 -7.88 7.55
N PHE A 297 18.23 -9.05 7.08
CA PHE A 297 17.82 -10.33 7.65
C PHE A 297 18.90 -11.38 7.39
N SER A 298 18.76 -12.57 7.97
CA SER A 298 19.64 -13.70 7.66
C SER A 298 18.81 -14.92 7.32
N VAL A 299 18.86 -15.34 6.06
CA VAL A 299 18.18 -16.55 5.60
C VAL A 299 18.62 -17.77 6.41
N ALA A 300 19.91 -17.87 6.73
CA ALA A 300 20.45 -18.97 7.54
C ALA A 300 19.81 -19.06 8.93
N LEU A 301 19.57 -17.90 9.58
CA LEU A 301 18.85 -17.87 10.85
C LEU A 301 17.37 -18.27 10.65
N GLU A 302 16.71 -17.75 9.62
CA GLU A 302 15.30 -18.06 9.38
C GLU A 302 15.06 -19.53 9.06
N GLU A 303 15.92 -20.16 8.24
CA GLU A 303 15.87 -21.60 7.94
C GLU A 303 16.07 -22.43 9.21
N ARG A 304 16.94 -21.98 10.12
CA ARG A 304 17.20 -22.66 11.39
C ARG A 304 16.03 -22.53 12.37
N LEU A 305 15.31 -21.42 12.32
CA LEU A 305 14.12 -21.16 13.15
C LEU A 305 12.84 -21.79 12.56
N ALA A 306 12.74 -21.95 11.25
CA ALA A 306 11.54 -22.43 10.55
C ALA A 306 10.97 -23.76 11.10
N PRO A 307 11.78 -24.82 11.36
CA PRO A 307 11.25 -26.11 11.80
C PRO A 307 10.90 -26.19 13.29
N LEU A 308 11.22 -25.17 14.09
CA LEU A 308 11.06 -25.17 15.54
C LEU A 308 9.63 -24.81 15.98
N SER A 309 9.20 -25.28 17.17
CA SER A 309 7.94 -24.81 17.80
C SER A 309 8.04 -23.34 18.20
N ASP A 310 6.92 -22.69 18.52
CA ASP A 310 6.94 -21.28 18.95
C ASP A 310 7.77 -21.07 20.23
N GLU A 311 7.70 -22.00 21.20
CA GLU A 311 8.50 -21.94 22.42
C GLU A 311 9.99 -22.16 22.14
N GLU A 312 10.33 -23.09 21.25
CA GLU A 312 11.71 -23.36 20.83
C GLU A 312 12.29 -22.19 20.04
N LYS A 313 11.50 -21.58 19.15
CA LYS A 313 11.85 -20.37 18.40
C LYS A 313 12.18 -19.22 19.35
N GLU A 314 11.36 -18.98 20.37
CA GLU A 314 11.61 -17.93 21.36
C GLU A 314 12.91 -18.17 22.14
N ALA A 315 13.12 -19.41 22.62
CA ALA A 315 14.34 -19.79 23.33
C ALA A 315 15.58 -19.61 22.44
N GLU A 316 15.50 -20.03 21.19
CA GLU A 316 16.60 -19.94 20.23
C GLU A 316 16.91 -18.49 19.84
N GLN A 317 15.89 -17.67 19.57
CA GLN A 317 16.08 -16.23 19.30
C GLN A 317 16.76 -15.51 20.47
N LYS A 318 16.40 -15.89 21.70
CA LYS A 318 17.03 -15.36 22.91
C LYS A 318 18.49 -15.79 23.03
N SER A 319 18.79 -17.06 22.72
CA SER A 319 20.15 -17.62 22.72
C SER A 319 21.04 -16.99 21.65
N ALA A 320 20.55 -16.90 20.42
CA ALA A 320 21.24 -16.29 19.29
C ALA A 320 21.41 -14.76 19.43
N GLY A 321 20.58 -14.12 20.25
CA GLY A 321 20.58 -12.66 20.43
C GLY A 321 19.99 -11.91 19.24
N ALA A 322 19.18 -12.57 18.42
CA ALA A 322 18.51 -12.00 17.25
C ALA A 322 17.10 -12.56 17.08
N GLN A 323 16.17 -11.70 16.69
CA GLN A 323 14.80 -12.08 16.41
C GLN A 323 14.61 -12.37 14.91
N SER A 324 13.63 -13.22 14.59
CA SER A 324 13.20 -13.44 13.21
C SER A 324 12.74 -12.12 12.58
N ALA A 325 13.16 -11.89 11.34
CA ALA A 325 12.75 -10.77 10.52
C ALA A 325 11.50 -11.07 9.68
N LEU A 326 11.07 -12.33 9.55
CA LEU A 326 9.99 -12.72 8.64
C LEU A 326 8.69 -11.95 8.90
N GLY A 327 8.30 -11.79 10.17
CA GLY A 327 7.11 -11.02 10.53
C GLY A 327 7.19 -9.55 10.08
N LYS A 328 8.35 -8.91 10.26
CA LYS A 328 8.60 -7.54 9.79
C LYS A 328 8.60 -7.46 8.27
N ILE A 329 9.18 -8.43 7.58
CA ILE A 329 9.22 -8.50 6.12
C ILE A 329 7.80 -8.61 5.56
N THR A 330 6.99 -9.53 6.09
CA THR A 330 5.60 -9.74 5.67
C THR A 330 4.75 -8.49 5.93
N GLN A 331 4.90 -7.83 7.09
CA GLN A 331 4.21 -6.57 7.36
C GLN A 331 4.62 -5.45 6.38
N ALA A 332 5.92 -5.33 6.09
CA ALA A 332 6.44 -4.35 5.15
C ALA A 332 5.93 -4.60 3.71
N GLY A 333 5.91 -5.87 3.27
CA GLY A 333 5.34 -6.25 1.99
C GLY A 333 3.86 -5.90 1.87
N TYR A 334 3.07 -6.26 2.90
CA TYR A 334 1.65 -5.93 2.96
C TYR A 334 1.40 -4.41 2.88
N ALA A 335 2.15 -3.63 3.65
CA ALA A 335 2.06 -2.17 3.64
C ALA A 335 2.52 -1.57 2.30
N SER A 336 3.55 -2.14 1.66
CA SER A 336 4.07 -1.66 0.37
C SER A 336 3.06 -1.76 -0.76
N LEU A 337 2.10 -2.68 -0.66
CA LEU A 337 1.00 -2.86 -1.61
C LEU A 337 -0.21 -1.95 -1.31
N ASP A 338 -0.06 -1.00 -0.38
CA ASP A 338 -1.14 -0.17 0.16
C ASP A 338 -2.31 -1.00 0.70
N LEU A 339 -2.03 -2.19 1.25
CA LEU A 339 -3.06 -3.02 1.88
C LEU A 339 -3.23 -2.61 3.35
N ILE A 340 -4.49 -2.57 3.77
CA ILE A 340 -4.92 -2.41 5.16
C ILE A 340 -5.90 -3.55 5.49
N ARG A 341 -6.25 -3.69 6.77
CA ARG A 341 -7.25 -4.68 7.19
C ARG A 341 -8.29 -4.08 8.13
N TYR A 342 -9.49 -4.63 8.08
CA TYR A 342 -10.50 -4.45 9.11
C TYR A 342 -10.86 -5.81 9.72
N PHE A 343 -11.51 -5.82 10.87
CA PHE A 343 -11.86 -7.03 11.59
C PHE A 343 -13.37 -7.23 11.64
N THR A 344 -13.79 -8.49 11.57
CA THR A 344 -15.08 -8.94 12.07
C THR A 344 -14.82 -9.82 13.29
N CYS A 345 -15.55 -9.59 14.38
CA CYS A 345 -15.30 -10.26 15.66
C CYS A 345 -16.60 -10.87 16.21
N GLY A 346 -16.49 -12.05 16.80
CA GLY A 346 -17.58 -12.75 17.45
C GLY A 346 -17.11 -14.07 18.07
N PRO A 347 -17.97 -14.78 18.79
CA PRO A 347 -17.64 -16.08 19.39
C PRO A 347 -17.42 -17.18 18.35
N ASP A 348 -17.97 -17.04 17.15
CA ASP A 348 -17.80 -18.02 16.08
C ASP A 348 -16.48 -17.80 15.33
N GLU A 349 -16.20 -16.55 14.96
CA GLU A 349 -15.02 -16.19 14.16
C GLU A 349 -14.47 -14.81 14.53
N VAL A 350 -13.15 -14.71 14.62
CA VAL A 350 -12.42 -13.45 14.47
C VAL A 350 -11.62 -13.53 13.17
N ARG A 351 -11.85 -12.57 12.27
CA ARG A 351 -11.23 -12.54 10.95
C ARG A 351 -10.73 -11.16 10.58
N ALA A 352 -9.53 -11.13 10.00
CA ALA A 352 -8.94 -9.94 9.41
C ALA A 352 -9.14 -9.94 7.88
N TRP A 353 -9.84 -8.93 7.39
CA TRP A 353 -10.20 -8.78 5.98
C TRP A 353 -9.29 -7.76 5.30
N THR A 354 -8.49 -8.24 4.34
CA THR A 354 -7.60 -7.40 3.53
C THR A 354 -8.39 -6.54 2.55
N ILE A 355 -8.15 -5.23 2.58
CA ILE A 355 -8.67 -4.24 1.62
C ILE A 355 -7.58 -3.26 1.22
N ARG A 356 -7.67 -2.64 0.04
CA ARG A 356 -6.74 -1.58 -0.34
C ARG A 356 -7.05 -0.29 0.44
N LYS A 357 -6.02 0.46 0.80
CA LYS A 357 -6.16 1.78 1.43
C LYS A 357 -7.03 2.68 0.56
N GLY A 358 -8.02 3.30 1.20
CA GLY A 358 -8.98 4.13 0.51
C GLY A 358 -10.26 3.46 0.02
N THR A 359 -10.40 2.16 0.27
CA THR A 359 -11.64 1.41 0.09
C THR A 359 -12.75 1.97 0.97
N LYS A 360 -13.94 2.16 0.40
CA LYS A 360 -15.12 2.64 1.14
C LYS A 360 -15.89 1.51 1.81
N ALA A 361 -16.69 1.83 2.82
CA ALA A 361 -17.47 0.85 3.59
C ALA A 361 -18.27 -0.15 2.74
N PRO A 362 -19.02 0.25 1.68
CA PRO A 362 -19.76 -0.72 0.86
C PRO A 362 -18.85 -1.72 0.16
N GLN A 363 -17.73 -1.25 -0.40
CA GLN A 363 -16.74 -2.08 -1.10
C GLN A 363 -16.03 -3.02 -0.12
N ALA A 364 -15.73 -2.53 1.09
CA ALA A 364 -15.14 -3.36 2.15
C ALA A 364 -16.09 -4.47 2.60
N ALA A 365 -17.39 -4.18 2.71
CA ALA A 365 -18.42 -5.17 3.01
C ALA A 365 -18.57 -6.20 1.86
N GLY A 366 -18.45 -5.74 0.61
CA GLY A 366 -18.43 -6.58 -0.59
C GLY A 366 -17.35 -7.67 -0.61
N VAL A 367 -16.24 -7.47 0.12
CA VAL A 367 -15.17 -8.48 0.26
C VAL A 367 -15.65 -9.72 1.02
N ILE A 368 -16.63 -9.57 1.93
CA ILE A 368 -17.25 -10.70 2.62
C ILE A 368 -18.23 -11.40 1.67
N HIS A 369 -19.13 -10.62 1.08
CA HIS A 369 -20.11 -11.10 0.12
C HIS A 369 -20.65 -9.94 -0.72
N SER A 370 -20.86 -10.16 -2.02
CA SER A 370 -21.34 -9.12 -2.96
C SER A 370 -22.69 -8.51 -2.55
N ASP A 371 -23.56 -9.28 -1.89
CA ASP A 371 -24.84 -8.77 -1.38
C ASP A 371 -24.69 -7.65 -0.35
N PHE A 372 -23.63 -7.68 0.48
CA PHE A 372 -23.39 -6.60 1.44
C PHE A 372 -23.09 -5.28 0.75
N GLU A 373 -22.40 -5.31 -0.39
CA GLU A 373 -22.13 -4.11 -1.19
C GLU A 373 -23.40 -3.64 -1.92
N ASN A 374 -24.10 -4.56 -2.58
CA ASN A 374 -25.29 -4.27 -3.38
C ASN A 374 -26.45 -3.72 -2.53
N LYS A 375 -26.67 -4.31 -1.35
CA LYS A 375 -27.74 -3.94 -0.42
C LYS A 375 -27.23 -3.14 0.79
N PHE A 376 -26.08 -2.47 0.67
CA PHE A 376 -25.45 -1.76 1.79
C PHE A 376 -26.39 -0.70 2.40
N VAL A 377 -26.68 -0.82 3.69
CA VAL A 377 -27.40 0.20 4.48
C VAL A 377 -26.39 1.04 5.26
N CYS A 378 -25.68 0.41 6.20
CA CYS A 378 -24.63 1.03 6.99
C CYS A 378 -23.67 -0.01 7.57
N GLY A 379 -22.50 0.44 8.03
CA GLY A 379 -21.63 -0.35 8.88
C GLY A 379 -21.67 0.19 10.31
N GLU A 380 -21.80 -0.68 11.30
CA GLU A 380 -21.49 -0.36 12.69
C GLU A 380 -19.99 -0.54 12.88
N ILE A 381 -19.27 0.56 13.08
CA ILE A 381 -17.82 0.61 13.08
C ILE A 381 -17.33 1.19 14.40
N MET A 382 -16.46 0.45 15.07
CA MET A 382 -15.67 0.91 16.20
C MET A 382 -14.19 0.74 15.88
N SER A 383 -13.34 1.60 16.45
CA SER A 383 -11.90 1.43 16.29
C SER A 383 -11.39 0.35 17.25
N TYR A 384 -10.35 -0.38 16.85
CA TYR A 384 -9.62 -1.29 17.75
C TYR A 384 -9.21 -0.58 19.05
N THR A 385 -8.71 0.64 18.96
CA THR A 385 -8.28 1.44 20.12
C THR A 385 -9.41 1.71 21.11
N ASP A 386 -10.61 1.99 20.62
CA ASP A 386 -11.77 2.22 21.48
C ASP A 386 -12.22 0.92 22.15
N LEU A 387 -12.20 -0.21 21.44
CA LEU A 387 -12.53 -1.50 22.05
C LEU A 387 -11.51 -1.89 23.12
N GLN A 388 -10.22 -1.66 22.87
CA GLN A 388 -9.16 -1.94 23.84
C GLN A 388 -9.27 -1.07 25.10
N GLU A 389 -9.61 0.22 24.95
CA GLU A 389 -9.77 1.15 26.07
C GLU A 389 -11.01 0.84 26.93
N HIS A 390 -12.13 0.47 26.30
CA HIS A 390 -13.42 0.26 26.98
C HIS A 390 -13.69 -1.20 27.37
N GLY A 391 -12.90 -2.15 26.86
CA GLY A 391 -12.90 -3.57 27.21
C GLY A 391 -14.06 -4.41 26.64
N SER A 392 -15.17 -3.81 26.22
CA SER A 392 -16.30 -4.53 25.61
C SER A 392 -17.10 -3.67 24.64
N GLU A 393 -17.77 -4.30 23.67
CA GLU A 393 -18.63 -3.60 22.70
C GLU A 393 -19.76 -2.80 23.37
N THR A 394 -20.29 -3.33 24.48
CA THR A 394 -21.35 -2.66 25.24
C THR A 394 -20.83 -1.35 25.86
N ALA A 395 -19.61 -1.37 26.40
CA ALA A 395 -18.98 -0.18 26.95
C ALA A 395 -18.62 0.84 25.86
N VAL A 396 -18.08 0.39 24.71
CA VAL A 396 -17.82 1.24 23.53
C VAL A 396 -19.10 1.93 23.06
N LYS A 397 -20.21 1.18 23.01
CA LYS A 397 -21.53 1.71 22.64
C LYS A 397 -22.06 2.71 23.67
N ALA A 398 -21.93 2.42 24.96
CA ALA A 398 -22.32 3.31 26.04
C ALA A 398 -21.52 4.62 26.04
N ALA A 399 -20.24 4.55 25.64
CA ALA A 399 -19.37 5.71 25.45
C ALA A 399 -19.64 6.49 24.14
N GLY A 400 -20.61 6.06 23.33
CA GLY A 400 -20.94 6.70 22.05
C GLY A 400 -19.88 6.54 20.96
N LYS A 401 -18.96 5.59 21.12
CA LYS A 401 -17.83 5.36 20.21
C LYS A 401 -18.10 4.30 19.13
N LEU A 402 -19.22 3.57 19.24
CA LEU A 402 -19.74 2.72 18.17
C LEU A 402 -20.48 3.60 17.14
N ARG A 403 -19.90 3.77 15.96
CA ARG A 403 -20.39 4.72 14.94
C ARG A 403 -21.16 3.99 13.85
N GLN A 404 -22.29 4.53 13.43
CA GLN A 404 -22.97 4.09 12.21
C GLN A 404 -22.43 4.88 11.02
N GLN A 405 -21.74 4.18 10.12
CA GLN A 405 -21.08 4.76 8.97
C GLN A 405 -21.81 4.41 7.67
N GLY A 406 -22.06 5.43 6.86
CA GLY A 406 -22.72 5.29 5.57
C GLY A 406 -21.74 5.04 4.41
N LYS A 407 -22.28 5.05 3.19
CA LYS A 407 -21.53 4.82 1.94
C LYS A 407 -20.24 5.64 1.74
N PRO A 408 -20.14 6.93 2.14
CA PRO A 408 -18.91 7.69 1.89
C PRO A 408 -17.77 7.38 2.86
N TYR A 409 -18.02 6.60 3.92
CA TYR A 409 -16.99 6.26 4.89
C TYR A 409 -15.86 5.48 4.24
N GLU A 410 -14.64 5.93 4.47
CA GLU A 410 -13.41 5.27 4.06
C GLU A 410 -12.89 4.47 5.24
N MET A 411 -12.64 3.18 5.02
CA MET A 411 -12.20 2.28 6.08
C MET A 411 -10.83 2.70 6.61
N VAL A 412 -10.68 2.59 7.92
CA VAL A 412 -9.41 2.82 8.60
C VAL A 412 -8.81 1.47 8.99
N ASP A 413 -7.49 1.34 8.90
CA ASP A 413 -6.79 0.12 9.29
C ASP A 413 -7.06 -0.21 10.77
N GLY A 414 -7.52 -1.42 11.03
CA GLY A 414 -7.92 -1.89 12.35
C GLY A 414 -9.34 -1.51 12.79
N ASP A 415 -10.16 -0.95 11.90
CA ASP A 415 -11.61 -0.84 12.16
C ASP A 415 -12.19 -2.22 12.46
N ILE A 416 -13.11 -2.30 13.42
CA ILE A 416 -13.92 -3.47 13.70
C ILE A 416 -15.32 -3.16 13.19
N ALA A 417 -15.78 -3.95 12.23
CA ALA A 417 -16.98 -3.66 11.45
C ALA A 417 -18.03 -4.76 11.57
N TYR A 418 -19.28 -4.32 11.69
CA TYR A 418 -20.47 -5.15 11.55
C TYR A 418 -21.37 -4.55 10.46
N TRP A 419 -21.67 -5.31 9.42
CA TRP A 419 -22.37 -4.81 8.23
C TRP A 419 -23.88 -5.03 8.32
N LYS A 420 -24.65 -3.98 8.02
CA LYS A 420 -26.10 -4.07 7.87
C LYS A 420 -26.47 -3.95 6.38
N SER A 421 -27.11 -4.98 5.86
CA SER A 421 -27.69 -5.01 4.51
C SER A 421 -29.21 -4.94 4.57
N GLY A 422 -29.81 -4.36 3.53
CA GLY A 422 -31.25 -4.40 3.32
C GLY A 422 -31.72 -5.84 3.03
N ALA A 423 -33.02 -6.06 3.26
CA ALA A 423 -33.69 -7.32 2.90
C ALA A 423 -33.60 -7.59 1.39
#